data_AF-A0A1S9UGZ5-F1
#
_entry.id   AF-A0A1S9UGZ5-F1
#
_cell.length_a   1.000
_cell.length_b   1.000
_cell.length_c   1.000
_cell.angle_alpha   90.00
_cell.angle_beta   90.00
_cell.angle_gamma   90.00
#
_symmetry.space_group_name_H-M   'P 1'
#
loop_
_entity.id
_entity.type
_entity.pdbx_description
1 polymer ?
#
loop_
_entity_poly.entity_id
_entity_poly.type
_entity_poly.pdbx_seq_one_letter_code
_entity_poly.pdbx_strand_id
1 'polypeptide(L)'
;MDSWEKEMLQEHGWYMHAVLAEDYDEIYANYHTHGLTHKYNHQDLQIILNIDPEVAHDIFYTVVEEIKYGKKFEEGIEYYNIIENNPVIMKSFKEMNREVLRILLPDERGVLPTHPDCSEDYKTQLDNIEE
;
A
#
# COMPACT_ATOMS: atom_id res chain seq x y z
N MET A 1 -16.36 4.73 11.93
CA MET A 1 -15.49 3.69 12.52
C MET A 1 -16.34 2.68 13.25
N ASP A 2 -16.46 1.49 12.67
CA ASP A 2 -17.23 0.36 13.20
C ASP A 2 -16.57 -0.24 14.46
N SER A 3 -17.25 -1.17 15.13
CA SER A 3 -16.72 -1.93 16.28
C SER A 3 -15.44 -2.71 15.97
N TRP A 4 -15.36 -3.37 14.82
CA TRP A 4 -14.21 -4.18 14.42
C TRP A 4 -12.99 -3.31 14.14
N GLU A 5 -13.14 -2.21 13.40
CA GLU A 5 -12.03 -1.25 13.18
C GLU A 5 -11.44 -0.72 14.50
N LYS A 6 -12.31 -0.42 15.48
CA LYS A 6 -11.85 0.00 16.81
C LYS A 6 -11.07 -1.08 17.54
N GLU A 7 -11.52 -2.32 17.45
CA GLU A 7 -10.86 -3.48 18.07
C GLU A 7 -9.46 -3.68 17.45
N MET A 8 -9.34 -3.69 16.13
CA MET A 8 -8.05 -3.83 15.44
C MET A 8 -7.07 -2.71 15.78
N LEU A 9 -7.54 -1.46 15.86
CA LEU A 9 -6.71 -0.35 16.32
C LEU A 9 -6.27 -0.49 17.78
N GLN A 10 -7.11 -1.05 18.65
CA GLN A 10 -6.77 -1.26 20.06
C GLN A 10 -5.75 -2.40 20.23
N GLU A 11 -5.95 -3.51 19.53
CA GLU A 11 -5.14 -4.73 19.68
C GLU A 11 -3.83 -4.65 18.90
N HIS A 12 -3.88 -4.20 17.64
CA HIS A 12 -2.76 -4.23 16.71
C HIS A 12 -2.21 -2.84 16.38
N GLY A 13 -2.97 -1.78 16.64
CA GLY A 13 -2.58 -0.41 16.32
C GLY A 13 -2.73 -0.03 14.86
N TRP A 14 -3.24 -0.95 14.02
CA TRP A 14 -3.53 -0.72 12.62
C TRP A 14 -4.53 -1.75 12.09
N TYR A 15 -5.14 -1.46 10.95
CA TYR A 15 -5.88 -2.43 10.14
C TYR A 15 -5.77 -2.07 8.65
N MET A 16 -6.06 -3.04 7.79
CA MET A 16 -6.22 -2.82 6.35
C MET A 16 -7.69 -2.62 6.01
N HIS A 17 -7.98 -1.59 5.23
CA HIS A 17 -9.25 -1.41 4.52
C HIS A 17 -9.06 -1.83 3.06
N ALA A 18 -10.04 -2.53 2.50
CA ALA A 18 -10.00 -3.05 1.14
C ALA A 18 -11.24 -2.60 0.37
N VAL A 19 -11.01 -1.80 -0.67
CA VAL A 19 -12.02 -1.47 -1.69
C VAL A 19 -11.66 -2.29 -2.93
N LEU A 20 -12.51 -3.26 -3.28
CA LEU A 20 -12.26 -4.12 -4.43
C LEU A 20 -12.62 -3.38 -5.72
N ALA A 21 -11.91 -3.71 -6.81
CA ALA A 21 -12.22 -3.13 -8.13
C ALA A 21 -13.69 -3.35 -8.51
N GLU A 22 -14.24 -4.53 -8.23
CA GLU A 22 -15.64 -4.87 -8.52
C GLU A 22 -16.66 -4.02 -7.74
N ASP A 23 -16.26 -3.40 -6.63
CA ASP A 23 -17.11 -2.55 -5.80
C ASP A 23 -17.02 -1.06 -6.20
N TYR A 24 -16.12 -0.70 -7.13
CA TYR A 24 -15.87 0.69 -7.53
C TYR A 24 -16.05 0.95 -9.03
N ASP A 25 -15.07 0.60 -9.86
CA ASP A 25 -15.06 0.90 -11.30
C ASP A 25 -14.56 -0.26 -12.19
N GLU A 26 -14.44 -1.45 -11.61
CA GLU A 26 -13.92 -2.68 -12.22
C GLU A 26 -12.44 -2.62 -12.63
N ILE A 27 -11.74 -1.52 -12.34
CA ILE A 27 -10.34 -1.29 -12.72
C ILE A 27 -9.45 -1.20 -11.48
N TYR A 28 -9.74 -0.29 -10.55
CA TYR A 28 -8.86 -0.03 -9.41
C TYR A 28 -9.37 -0.73 -8.15
N ALA A 29 -8.55 -1.61 -7.61
CA ALA A 29 -8.65 -1.96 -6.20
C ALA A 29 -7.81 -0.96 -5.39
N ASN A 30 -8.35 -0.50 -4.25
CA ASN A 30 -7.66 0.39 -3.31
C ASN A 30 -7.56 -0.30 -1.96
N TYR A 31 -6.36 -0.76 -1.63
CA TYR A 31 -6.04 -1.26 -0.31
C TYR A 31 -5.24 -0.20 0.44
N HIS A 32 -5.63 0.10 1.66
CA HIS A 32 -4.88 1.07 2.45
C HIS A 32 -4.97 0.76 3.95
N THR A 33 -3.95 1.17 4.68
CA THR A 33 -3.92 1.00 6.14
C THR A 33 -4.58 2.16 6.86
N HIS A 34 -5.00 1.93 8.10
CA HIS A 34 -5.33 2.99 9.05
C HIS A 34 -4.58 2.75 10.35
N GLY A 35 -4.17 3.85 11.00
CA GLY A 35 -3.62 3.83 12.36
C GLY A 35 -2.10 3.95 12.44
N LEU A 36 -1.36 3.77 11.34
CA LEU A 36 0.10 3.84 11.37
C LEU A 36 0.60 5.22 11.77
N THR A 37 -0.10 6.26 11.32
CA THR A 37 0.22 7.66 11.65
C THR A 37 0.18 7.89 13.16
N HIS A 38 -0.83 7.34 13.84
CA HIS A 38 -1.04 7.56 15.27
C HIS A 38 -0.19 6.65 16.15
N LYS A 39 -0.02 5.38 15.76
CA LYS A 39 0.65 4.37 16.58
C LYS A 39 2.16 4.33 16.37
N TYR A 40 2.61 4.51 15.13
CA TYR A 40 3.99 4.25 14.72
C TYR A 40 4.69 5.50 14.15
N ASN A 41 4.01 6.66 14.10
CA ASN A 41 4.55 7.90 13.53
C ASN A 41 5.08 7.70 12.09
N HIS A 42 4.30 6.97 11.31
CA HIS A 42 4.57 6.63 9.91
C HIS A 42 3.30 6.89 9.10
N GLN A 43 3.41 7.40 7.88
CA GLN A 43 2.25 7.54 7.00
C GLN A 43 1.55 6.20 6.82
N ASP A 44 0.23 6.23 6.74
CA ASP A 44 -0.49 5.05 6.33
C ASP A 44 -0.14 4.66 4.89
N LEU A 45 -0.18 3.36 4.63
CA LEU A 45 0.28 2.76 3.38
C LEU A 45 -0.90 2.55 2.44
N GLN A 46 -0.62 2.51 1.13
CA GLN A 46 -1.64 2.24 0.10
C GLN A 46 -1.07 1.33 -1.00
N ILE A 47 -1.90 0.47 -1.59
CA ILE A 47 -1.62 -0.32 -2.81
C ILE A 47 -2.81 -0.13 -3.74
N ILE A 48 -2.54 0.34 -4.97
CA ILE A 48 -3.56 0.51 -6.04
C ILE A 48 -3.31 -0.47 -7.16
N LEU A 49 -3.72 -1.72 -6.98
CA LEU A 49 -3.53 -2.76 -7.99
C LEU A 49 -4.59 -3.83 -7.76
N ASN A 50 -5.24 -4.31 -8.81
CA ASN A 50 -6.24 -5.38 -8.70
C ASN A 50 -5.56 -6.74 -8.45
N ILE A 51 -5.24 -7.02 -7.18
CA ILE A 51 -4.62 -8.25 -6.70
C ILE A 51 -5.49 -8.92 -5.64
N ASP A 52 -5.12 -10.12 -5.22
CA ASP A 52 -5.76 -10.76 -4.08
C ASP A 52 -5.59 -9.90 -2.80
N PRO A 53 -6.69 -9.57 -2.07
CA PRO A 53 -6.61 -8.84 -0.81
C PRO A 53 -5.68 -9.49 0.24
N GLU A 54 -5.55 -10.83 0.24
CA GLU A 54 -4.62 -11.53 1.13
C GLU A 54 -3.16 -11.19 0.77
N VAL A 55 -2.84 -11.07 -0.52
CA VAL A 55 -1.50 -10.65 -0.97
C VAL A 55 -1.22 -9.20 -0.59
N ALA A 56 -2.19 -8.31 -0.77
CA ALA A 56 -2.05 -6.92 -0.32
C ALA A 56 -1.82 -6.84 1.20
N HIS A 57 -2.57 -7.62 1.97
CA HIS A 57 -2.42 -7.72 3.42
C HIS A 57 -1.02 -8.22 3.83
N ASP A 58 -0.50 -9.27 3.20
CA ASP A 58 0.82 -9.82 3.52
C ASP A 58 1.96 -8.83 3.22
N ILE A 59 1.83 -8.06 2.15
CA ILE A 59 2.75 -6.96 1.84
C ILE A 59 2.69 -5.89 2.92
N PHE A 60 1.49 -5.44 3.31
CA PHE A 60 1.36 -4.47 4.40
C PHE A 60 1.90 -5.01 5.71
N TYR A 61 1.59 -6.25 6.07
CA TYR A 61 2.09 -6.88 7.28
C TYR A 61 3.62 -6.86 7.32
N THR A 62 4.27 -7.24 6.22
CA THR A 62 5.74 -7.22 6.10
C THR A 62 6.31 -5.82 6.32
N VAL A 63 5.73 -4.80 5.67
CA VAL A 63 6.16 -3.40 5.81
C VAL A 63 5.90 -2.86 7.22
N VAL A 64 4.74 -3.18 7.80
CA VAL A 64 4.35 -2.73 9.14
C VAL A 64 5.22 -3.37 10.23
N GLU A 65 5.60 -4.64 10.11
CA GLU A 65 6.55 -5.27 11.05
C GLU A 65 7.89 -4.53 11.03
N GLU A 66 8.42 -4.20 9.87
CA GLU A 66 9.65 -3.41 9.76
C GLU A 66 9.50 -2.01 10.39
N ILE A 67 8.35 -1.36 10.21
CA ILE A 67 8.02 -0.08 10.84
C ILE A 67 8.00 -0.21 12.37
N LYS A 68 7.44 -1.29 12.92
CA LYS A 68 7.44 -1.57 14.36
C LYS A 68 8.86 -1.73 14.92
N TYR A 69 9.78 -2.27 14.12
CA TYR A 69 11.21 -2.32 14.47
C TYR A 69 11.96 -0.99 14.26
N GLY A 70 11.25 0.08 13.89
CA GLY A 70 11.77 1.44 13.80
C GLY A 70 12.23 1.85 12.41
N LYS A 71 12.01 1.03 11.38
CA LYS A 71 12.27 1.43 9.99
C LYS A 71 11.29 2.51 9.56
N LYS A 72 11.77 3.45 8.76
CA LYS A 72 10.93 4.42 8.06
C LYS A 72 11.08 4.19 6.58
N PHE A 73 9.95 4.04 5.90
CA PHE A 73 9.92 3.96 4.45
C PHE A 73 9.77 5.38 3.89
N GLU A 74 10.54 5.68 2.87
CA GLU A 74 10.63 7.01 2.27
C GLU A 74 10.41 6.91 0.77
N GLU A 75 9.79 7.94 0.21
CA GLU A 75 9.56 8.05 -1.22
C GLU A 75 10.86 7.98 -2.02
N GLY A 76 10.81 7.30 -3.16
CA GLY A 76 11.90 7.26 -4.12
C GLY A 76 13.01 6.24 -3.81
N ILE A 77 12.91 5.51 -2.69
CA ILE A 77 13.86 4.45 -2.34
C ILE A 77 13.32 3.09 -2.81
N GLU A 78 14.17 2.30 -3.47
CA GLU A 78 13.89 0.90 -3.80
C GLU A 78 14.21 -0.01 -2.60
N TYR A 79 13.21 -0.80 -2.20
CA TYR A 79 13.29 -1.77 -1.12
C TYR A 79 13.19 -3.19 -1.70
N TYR A 80 14.21 -4.01 -1.44
CA TYR A 80 14.31 -5.40 -1.92
C TYR A 80 13.96 -6.44 -0.86
N ASN A 81 13.52 -5.98 0.31
CA ASN A 81 13.22 -6.83 1.47
C ASN A 81 11.72 -6.97 1.75
N ILE A 82 10.87 -6.47 0.84
CA ILE A 82 9.40 -6.55 0.94
C ILE A 82 8.89 -7.74 0.12
N ILE A 83 9.26 -7.80 -1.16
CA ILE A 83 8.97 -8.93 -2.05
C ILE A 83 10.30 -9.57 -2.43
N GLU A 84 10.40 -10.89 -2.28
CA GLU A 84 11.63 -11.61 -2.56
C GLU A 84 12.09 -11.38 -4.01
N ASN A 85 13.36 -11.00 -4.17
CA ASN A 85 14.02 -10.73 -5.46
C ASN A 85 13.37 -9.64 -6.33
N ASN A 86 12.48 -8.82 -5.79
CA ASN A 86 11.75 -7.81 -6.55
C ASN A 86 11.86 -6.43 -5.88
N PRO A 87 12.18 -5.37 -6.64
CA PRO A 87 12.21 -4.02 -6.10
C PRO A 87 10.79 -3.54 -5.83
N VAL A 88 10.59 -2.89 -4.70
CA VAL A 88 9.37 -2.13 -4.38
C VAL A 88 9.79 -0.68 -4.12
N ILE A 89 9.06 0.29 -4.68
CA ILE A 89 9.34 1.71 -4.44
C ILE A 89 8.14 2.38 -3.79
N MET A 90 8.42 3.31 -2.89
CA MET A 90 7.38 4.10 -2.24
C MET A 90 7.17 5.43 -2.96
N LYS A 91 5.93 5.91 -2.98
CA LYS A 91 5.60 7.23 -3.53
C LYS A 91 4.50 7.90 -2.72
N SER A 92 4.67 9.18 -2.39
CA SER A 92 3.64 9.91 -1.65
C SER A 92 2.48 10.28 -2.56
N PHE A 93 1.27 10.02 -2.11
CA PHE A 93 0.04 10.46 -2.76
C PHE A 93 -0.83 11.23 -1.77
N LYS A 94 -1.60 12.17 -2.31
CA LYS A 94 -2.59 12.92 -1.54
C LYS A 94 -3.99 12.39 -1.87
N GLU A 95 -4.60 11.74 -0.90
CA GLU A 95 -5.96 11.24 -0.96
C GLU A 95 -6.86 12.20 -0.16
N MET A 96 -7.59 13.06 -0.87
CA MET A 96 -8.36 14.18 -0.32
C MET A 96 -7.54 15.07 0.63
N ASN A 97 -7.69 14.86 1.94
CA ASN A 97 -7.07 15.63 3.03
C ASN A 97 -5.96 14.86 3.76
N ARG A 98 -5.61 13.65 3.30
CA ARG A 98 -4.61 12.78 3.92
C ARG A 98 -3.49 12.47 2.94
N GLU A 99 -2.27 12.43 3.45
CA GLU A 99 -1.12 11.94 2.69
C GLU A 99 -0.91 10.47 3.04
N VAL A 100 -0.83 9.64 2.00
CA VAL A 100 -0.54 8.20 2.10
C VAL A 100 0.77 7.91 1.39
N LEU A 101 1.47 6.89 1.86
CA LEU A 101 2.67 6.38 1.21
C LEU A 101 2.29 5.14 0.40
N ARG A 102 2.17 5.31 -0.91
CA ARG A 102 1.79 4.22 -1.82
C ARG A 102 2.98 3.31 -2.09
N ILE A 103 2.77 2.02 -1.92
CA ILE A 103 3.68 0.94 -2.26
C ILE A 103 3.46 0.62 -3.73
N LEU A 104 4.48 0.85 -4.57
CA LEU A 104 4.45 0.53 -5.99
C LEU A 104 5.14 -0.81 -6.22
N LEU A 105 4.35 -1.80 -6.63
CA LEU A 105 4.76 -3.17 -6.89
C LEU A 105 5.23 -3.32 -8.35
N PRO A 106 6.31 -4.09 -8.59
CA PRO A 106 6.76 -4.35 -9.96
C PRO A 106 5.82 -5.32 -10.68
N ASP A 107 5.89 -5.31 -12.00
CA ASP A 107 5.23 -6.34 -12.82
C ASP A 107 5.88 -7.72 -12.63
N GLU A 108 5.31 -8.74 -13.27
CA GLU A 108 5.80 -10.14 -13.19
C GLU A 108 7.26 -10.32 -13.66
N ARG A 109 7.85 -9.32 -14.34
CA ARG A 109 9.25 -9.32 -14.79
C ARG A 109 10.16 -8.54 -13.84
N GLY A 110 9.64 -8.03 -12.73
CA GLY A 110 10.37 -7.21 -11.76
C GLY A 110 10.53 -5.74 -12.19
N VAL A 111 9.74 -5.27 -13.15
CA VAL A 111 9.83 -3.89 -13.66
C VAL A 111 8.84 -2.99 -12.92
N LEU A 112 9.35 -1.97 -12.23
CA LEU A 112 8.52 -1.00 -11.50
C LEU A 112 7.63 -0.16 -12.43
N PRO A 113 6.43 0.27 -11.97
CA PRO A 113 5.49 1.06 -12.78
C PRO A 113 6.01 2.44 -13.18
N THR A 114 7.04 2.94 -12.49
CA THR A 114 7.76 4.17 -12.86
C THR A 114 8.62 4.01 -14.12
N HIS A 115 8.89 2.77 -14.56
CA HIS A 115 9.69 2.47 -15.74
C HIS A 115 8.81 2.36 -17.00
N PRO A 116 9.23 2.91 -18.16
CA PRO A 116 8.44 2.85 -19.40
C PRO A 116 8.07 1.45 -19.87
N ASP A 117 8.93 0.46 -19.59
CA ASP A 117 8.76 -0.92 -20.02
C ASP A 117 7.81 -1.75 -19.14
N CYS A 118 7.31 -1.21 -18.04
CA CYS A 118 6.37 -1.89 -17.15
C CYS A 118 5.05 -2.23 -17.87
N SER A 119 4.42 -3.33 -17.51
CA SER A 119 3.08 -3.70 -17.99
C SER A 119 2.05 -2.60 -17.69
N GLU A 120 1.15 -2.32 -18.64
CA GLU A 120 0.16 -1.24 -18.52
C GLU A 120 -0.76 -1.40 -17.30
N ASP A 121 -1.19 -2.63 -17.01
CA ASP A 121 -2.05 -2.90 -15.85
C ASP A 121 -1.37 -2.53 -14.52
N TYR A 122 -0.04 -2.63 -14.44
CA TYR A 122 0.73 -2.23 -13.27
C TYR A 122 0.98 -0.73 -13.22
N LYS A 123 1.00 -0.03 -14.37
CA LYS A 123 1.15 1.43 -14.43
C LYS A 123 -0.04 2.17 -13.81
N THR A 124 -1.21 1.53 -13.74
CA THR A 124 -2.40 2.06 -13.04
C THR A 124 -2.13 2.45 -11.59
N GLN A 125 -1.13 1.84 -10.95
CA GLN A 125 -0.66 2.21 -9.61
C GLN A 125 -0.21 3.68 -9.50
N LEU A 126 0.10 4.35 -10.62
CA LEU A 126 0.50 5.76 -10.65
C LEU A 126 -0.68 6.72 -10.75
N ASP A 127 -1.89 6.22 -10.97
CA ASP A 127 -3.07 7.05 -11.16
C ASP A 127 -3.51 7.70 -9.85
N ASN A 128 -3.97 8.94 -9.94
CA ASN A 128 -4.60 9.61 -8.81
C ASN A 128 -6.05 9.14 -8.73
N ILE A 129 -6.30 8.18 -7.84
CA ILE A 129 -7.66 7.80 -7.48
C ILE A 129 -8.10 8.66 -6.30
N GLU A 130 -9.26 9.28 -6.45
CA GLU A 130 -9.95 9.96 -5.35
C GLU A 130 -11.00 8.98 -4.83
N GLU A 131 -10.80 8.47 -3.61
CA GLU A 131 -11.86 7.79 -2.84
C GLU A 131 -12.94 8.78 -2.40
#